data_AF-A0A2D7B6B7-F1
#
_entry.id   AF-A0A2D7B6B7-F1
#
_cell.length_a   1.000
_cell.length_b   1.000
_cell.length_c   1.000
_cell.angle_alpha   90.00
_cell.angle_beta   90.00
_cell.angle_gamma   90.00
#
_symmetry.space_group_name_H-M   'P 1'
#
loop_
_entity.id
_entity.type
_entity.pdbx_description
1 polymer ?
#
loop_
_entity_poly.entity_id
_entity_poly.type
_entity_poly.pdbx_seq_one_letter_code
_entity_poly.pdbx_strand_id
1 'polypeptide(L)'
;MIRNVYQTHGSFAKDSVNEIFEKLSLPLKHVEIPKLDSMLFINHGNKFKATSLPATAQWSVTNDLIACDFDLDGNMDLFLCQNDLGGPEQMGVIDASPKV
;
A
#
# COMPACT_ATOMS: atom_id res chain seq x y z
N MET A 1 11.74 11.36 -17.65
CA MET A 1 11.74 10.21 -18.59
C MET A 1 10.32 9.91 -19.06
N ILE A 2 9.42 9.38 -18.21
CA ILE A 2 8.01 9.14 -18.58
C ILE A 2 7.29 10.43 -18.99
N ARG A 3 7.42 11.52 -18.21
CA ARG A 3 6.81 12.83 -18.51
C ARG A 3 7.31 13.50 -19.80
N ASN A 4 8.43 13.05 -20.35
CA ASN A 4 8.95 13.59 -21.62
C ASN A 4 8.32 12.88 -22.82
N VAL A 5 7.97 11.60 -22.65
CA VAL A 5 7.31 10.76 -23.68
C VAL A 5 5.80 10.91 -23.63
N TYR A 6 5.22 10.99 -22.42
CA TYR A 6 3.79 11.09 -22.19
C TYR A 6 3.44 12.43 -21.55
N GLN A 7 2.75 13.28 -22.31
CA GLN A 7 2.30 14.60 -21.85
C GLN A 7 0.94 14.54 -21.14
N THR A 8 0.18 13.47 -21.31
CA THR A 8 -1.15 13.29 -20.71
C THR A 8 -1.34 11.87 -20.18
N HIS A 9 -2.15 11.71 -19.12
CA HIS A 9 -2.54 10.40 -18.62
C HIS A 9 -3.24 9.54 -19.70
N GLY A 10 -4.06 10.18 -20.55
CA GLY A 10 -4.74 9.50 -21.65
C GLY A 10 -3.80 8.97 -22.73
N SER A 11 -2.66 9.63 -22.99
CA SER A 11 -1.64 9.10 -23.90
C SER A 11 -0.92 7.88 -23.34
N PHE A 12 -0.66 7.87 -22.02
CA PHE A 12 -0.03 6.74 -21.34
C PHE A 12 -0.95 5.52 -21.28
N ALA A 13 -2.25 5.73 -21.01
CA ALA A 13 -3.23 4.65 -20.86
C ALA A 13 -3.55 3.87 -22.14
N LYS A 14 -3.16 4.38 -23.32
CA LYS A 14 -3.44 3.74 -24.62
C LYS A 14 -2.37 2.74 -25.05
N ASP A 15 -1.16 2.90 -24.55
CA ASP A 15 -0.02 2.09 -24.95
C ASP A 15 0.08 0.84 -24.07
N SER A 16 0.47 -0.28 -24.67
CA SER A 16 0.80 -1.51 -23.97
C SER A 16 2.10 -1.37 -23.17
N VAL A 17 2.32 -2.27 -22.21
CA VAL A 17 3.56 -2.30 -21.41
C VAL A 17 4.79 -2.42 -22.32
N ASN A 18 4.76 -3.23 -23.37
CA ASN A 18 5.88 -3.37 -24.31
C ASN A 18 6.17 -2.05 -25.04
N GLU A 19 5.15 -1.39 -25.58
CA GLU A 19 5.29 -0.11 -26.29
C GLU A 19 5.83 0.99 -25.36
N ILE A 20 5.41 0.99 -24.08
CA ILE A 20 5.92 1.94 -23.08
C ILE A 20 7.42 1.74 -22.86
N PHE A 21 7.88 0.50 -22.69
CA PHE A 21 9.29 0.20 -22.43
C PHE A 21 10.16 0.47 -23.66
N GLU A 22 9.67 0.18 -24.87
CA GLU A 22 10.33 0.53 -26.13
C GLU A 22 10.51 2.05 -26.27
N LYS A 23 9.44 2.84 -26.06
CA LYS A 23 9.49 4.31 -26.16
C LYS A 23 10.41 4.96 -25.11
N LEU A 24 10.61 4.31 -23.97
CA LEU A 24 11.50 4.79 -22.90
C LEU A 24 12.94 4.28 -23.04
N SER A 25 13.22 3.41 -24.02
CA SER A 25 14.50 2.73 -24.18
C SER A 25 14.96 2.01 -22.90
N LEU A 26 14.01 1.44 -22.15
CA LEU A 26 14.26 0.78 -20.87
C LEU A 26 14.36 -0.75 -21.05
N PRO A 27 15.29 -1.43 -20.36
CA PRO A 27 15.29 -2.87 -20.33
C PRO A 27 14.01 -3.38 -19.65
N LEU A 28 13.30 -4.29 -20.29
CA LEU A 28 12.13 -4.94 -19.72
C LEU A 28 12.59 -5.93 -18.64
N LYS A 29 12.44 -5.55 -17.37
CA LYS A 29 12.61 -6.46 -16.22
C LYS A 29 11.27 -6.60 -15.52
N HIS A 30 10.70 -7.79 -15.57
CA HIS A 30 9.49 -8.10 -14.82
C HIS A 30 9.86 -8.41 -13.36
N VAL A 31 9.23 -7.68 -12.44
CA VAL A 31 9.29 -7.93 -11.00
C VAL A 31 7.86 -7.82 -10.49
N GLU A 32 7.46 -8.78 -9.67
CA GLU A 32 6.13 -8.82 -9.07
C GLU A 32 6.20 -8.51 -7.59
N ILE A 33 5.17 -7.83 -7.08
CA ILE A 33 4.93 -7.64 -5.65
C ILE A 33 3.70 -8.47 -5.29
N PRO A 34 3.88 -9.66 -4.68
CA PRO A 34 2.79 -10.61 -4.47
C PRO A 34 1.88 -10.26 -3.28
N LYS A 35 2.25 -9.26 -2.47
CA LYS A 35 1.46 -8.79 -1.32
C LYS A 35 1.59 -7.30 -1.12
N LEU A 36 0.45 -6.66 -0.90
CA LEU A 36 0.32 -5.24 -0.53
C LEU A 36 -0.40 -5.07 0.82
N ASP A 37 -0.77 -6.17 1.48
CA ASP A 37 -1.44 -6.14 2.78
C ASP A 37 -0.58 -5.42 3.83
N SER A 38 -1.22 -4.74 4.77
CA SER A 38 -0.61 -4.43 6.07
C SER A 38 -0.32 -5.76 6.78
N MET A 39 0.95 -6.01 7.13
CA MET A 39 1.40 -7.31 7.67
C MET A 39 2.12 -7.16 9.01
N LEU A 40 1.93 -8.17 9.87
CA LEU A 40 2.72 -8.38 11.08
C LEU A 40 3.77 -9.45 10.82
N PHE A 41 5.02 -9.17 11.19
CA PHE A 41 6.13 -10.11 11.14
C PHE A 41 6.61 -10.44 12.56
N ILE A 42 6.20 -11.59 13.09
CA ILE A 42 6.55 -12.01 14.45
C ILE A 42 7.89 -12.75 14.42
N ASN A 43 8.86 -12.28 15.20
CA ASN A 43 10.16 -12.94 15.34
C ASN A 43 10.06 -14.13 16.30
N HIS A 44 10.35 -15.33 15.81
CA HIS A 44 10.46 -16.56 16.62
C HIS A 44 11.93 -16.95 16.88
N GLY A 45 12.82 -15.97 16.99
CA GLY A 45 14.25 -16.13 17.24
C GLY A 45 15.09 -16.07 15.96
N ASN A 46 14.96 -17.08 15.10
CA ASN A 46 15.74 -17.18 13.86
C ASN A 46 14.92 -16.97 12.57
N LYS A 47 13.60 -16.81 12.69
CA LYS A 47 12.67 -16.71 11.57
C LYS A 47 11.54 -15.75 11.92
N PHE A 48 11.08 -15.01 10.91
CA PHE A 48 9.86 -14.23 11.00
C PHE A 48 8.69 -15.04 10.47
N LYS A 49 7.59 -15.06 11.22
CA LYS A 49 6.29 -15.51 10.72
C LYS A 49 5.50 -14.29 10.26
N ALA A 50 5.26 -14.21 8.95
CA ALA A 50 4.46 -13.16 8.35
C ALA A 50 2.96 -13.51 8.47
N THR A 51 2.13 -12.55 8.86
CA THR A 51 0.68 -12.71 8.96
C THR A 51 0.02 -11.41 8.53
N SER A 52 -0.99 -11.46 7.65
CA SER A 52 -1.75 -10.27 7.27
C SER A 52 -2.56 -9.78 8.47
N LEU A 53 -2.62 -8.47 8.69
CA LEU A 53 -3.48 -7.89 9.71
C LEU A 53 -4.97 -8.12 9.36
N PRO A 54 -5.88 -8.03 10.34
CA PRO A 54 -7.32 -8.20 10.12
C PRO A 54 -7.88 -7.30 9.00
N ALA A 55 -9.03 -7.67 8.45
CA ALA A 55 -9.64 -6.97 7.32
C ALA A 55 -9.84 -5.46 7.55
N THR A 56 -10.17 -5.07 8.79
CA THR A 56 -10.32 -3.66 9.19
C THR A 56 -9.04 -2.85 9.01
N ALA A 57 -7.88 -3.47 9.24
CA ALA A 57 -6.57 -2.84 9.05
C ALA A 57 -6.14 -2.73 7.57
N GLN A 58 -6.97 -3.21 6.64
CA GLN A 58 -6.72 -3.15 5.20
C GLN A 58 -7.62 -2.12 4.48
N TRP A 59 -8.58 -1.51 5.19
CA TRP A 59 -9.56 -0.62 4.56
C TRP A 59 -8.96 0.67 3.99
N SER A 60 -7.82 1.09 4.52
CA SER A 60 -7.13 2.30 4.11
C SER A 60 -5.62 2.20 4.34
N VAL A 61 -4.89 3.17 3.82
CA VAL A 61 -3.44 3.34 4.03
C VAL A 61 -3.14 3.52 5.51
N THR A 62 -2.07 2.87 5.99
CA THR A 62 -1.57 3.09 7.36
C THR A 62 -0.54 4.21 7.32
N ASN A 63 -0.94 5.41 7.77
CA ASN A 63 -0.07 6.60 7.78
C ASN A 63 0.87 6.63 9.00
N ASP A 64 0.43 6.08 10.13
CA ASP A 64 1.23 5.97 11.35
C ASP A 64 0.77 4.76 12.18
N LEU A 65 1.63 4.28 13.08
CA LEU A 65 1.34 3.18 13.99
C LEU A 65 2.01 3.36 15.36
N ILE A 66 1.30 2.99 16.42
CA ILE A 66 1.84 2.96 17.78
C ILE A 66 1.62 1.56 18.36
N ALA A 67 2.68 1.02 18.93
CA ALA A 67 2.63 -0.20 19.73
C ALA A 67 2.69 0.17 21.22
N CYS A 68 1.65 -0.16 21.97
CA CYS A 68 1.58 0.04 23.42
C CYS A 68 0.66 -1.02 24.02
N ASP A 69 0.88 -1.38 25.27
CA ASP A 69 -0.12 -2.14 26.05
C ASP A 69 -1.19 -1.13 26.51
N PHE A 70 -2.25 -0.98 25.71
CA PHE A 70 -3.28 0.05 25.94
C PHE A 70 -4.32 -0.41 26.95
N ASP A 71 -4.60 -1.71 27.04
CA ASP A 71 -5.57 -2.27 27.98
C ASP A 71 -4.96 -2.87 29.25
N LEU A 72 -3.63 -2.86 29.36
CA LEU A 72 -2.84 -3.31 30.51
C LEU A 72 -2.94 -4.82 30.74
N ASP A 73 -3.17 -5.61 29.69
CA ASP A 73 -3.22 -7.07 29.78
C ASP A 73 -1.84 -7.74 29.68
N GLY A 74 -0.78 -6.95 29.44
CA GLY A 74 0.60 -7.39 29.29
C GLY A 74 0.98 -7.82 27.87
N ASN A 75 0.05 -7.74 26.92
CA ASN A 75 0.28 -7.91 25.49
C ASN A 75 0.40 -6.53 24.82
N MET A 76 1.25 -6.45 23.80
CA MET A 76 1.39 -5.22 23.02
C MET A 76 0.23 -5.11 22.03
N ASP A 77 -0.54 -4.03 22.12
CA ASP A 77 -1.55 -3.67 21.13
C ASP A 77 -0.94 -2.85 19.99
N LEU A 78 -1.67 -2.80 18.87
CA LEU A 78 -1.34 -1.94 17.73
C LEU A 78 -2.49 -0.97 17.48
N PHE A 79 -2.19 0.32 17.54
CA PHE A 79 -3.08 1.39 17.09
C PHE A 79 -2.60 1.93 15.75
N LEU A 80 -3.48 1.93 14.73
CA LEU A 80 -3.16 2.33 13.36
C LEU A 80 -3.91 3.63 13.02
N CYS A 81 -3.19 4.60 12.46
CA CYS A 81 -3.76 5.84 11.94
C CYS A 81 -4.06 5.67 10.44
N GLN A 82 -5.33 5.39 10.11
CA GLN A 82 -5.71 4.95 8.75
C GLN A 82 -6.67 5.89 8.01
N ASN A 83 -7.06 7.03 8.56
CA ASN A 83 -7.91 7.97 7.82
C ASN A 83 -7.06 8.80 6.86
N ASP A 84 -7.38 8.75 5.56
CA ASP A 84 -6.79 9.60 4.54
C ASP A 84 -7.88 10.39 3.81
N LEU A 85 -7.93 11.68 4.15
CA LEU A 85 -8.89 12.66 3.62
C LEU A 85 -8.25 13.59 2.57
N GLY A 86 -6.94 13.45 2.32
CA GLY A 86 -6.17 14.38 1.49
C GLY A 86 -5.98 13.94 0.04
N GLY A 87 -6.51 12.78 -0.33
CA GLY A 87 -6.36 12.21 -1.66
C GLY A 87 -6.97 13.08 -2.77
N PRO A 88 -6.51 12.90 -4.03
CA PRO A 88 -7.13 13.56 -5.17
C PRO A 88 -8.62 13.22 -5.24
N GLU A 89 -9.47 14.19 -5.62
CA GLU A 89 -10.94 14.01 -5.67
C GLU A 89 -11.38 12.74 -6.41
N GLN A 90 -10.62 12.31 -7.43
CA GLN A 90 -10.92 11.10 -8.20
C GLN A 90 -10.80 9.79 -7.40
N MET A 91 -9.99 9.75 -6.34
CA MET A 91 -9.87 8.61 -5.43
C MET A 91 -10.97 8.58 -4.37
N GLY A 92 -11.63 9.73 -4.12
CA GLY A 92 -12.56 9.88 -3.01
C GLY A 92 -11.87 9.84 -1.64
N VAL A 93 -12.68 9.94 -0.59
CA VAL A 93 -12.21 9.83 0.79
C VAL A 93 -11.88 8.38 1.11
N ILE A 94 -10.69 8.12 1.66
CA ILE A 94 -10.27 6.81 2.14
C ILE A 94 -10.38 6.81 3.67
N ASP A 95 -11.57 6.48 4.16
CA ASP A 95 -11.90 6.44 5.58
C ASP A 95 -11.83 4.99 6.09
N ALA A 96 -11.18 4.79 7.24
CA ALA A 96 -11.06 3.51 7.91
C ALA A 96 -12.20 3.24 8.92
N SER A 97 -13.20 4.12 9.00
CA SER A 97 -14.37 3.90 9.83
C SER A 97 -15.28 2.77 9.29
N PRO A 98 -15.99 2.03 10.17
CA PRO A 98 -16.91 1.00 9.74
C PRO A 98 -18.02 1.57 8.86
N LYS A 99 -18.23 0.98 7.68
CA LYS A 99 -19.34 1.35 6.80
C LYS A 99 -20.63 0.69 7.31
N VAL A 100 -21.42 1.45 8.06
CA VAL A 100 -22.77 1.08 8.53
C VAL A 100 -23.82 1.40 7.48
#